data_AF-A0A5M5XD23-F1
#
_entry.id   AF-A0A5M5XD23-F1
#
_cell.length_a   1.000
_cell.length_b   1.000
_cell.length_c   1.000
_cell.angle_alpha   90.00
_cell.angle_beta   90.00
_cell.angle_gamma   90.00
#
_symmetry.space_group_name_H-M   'P 1'
#
loop_
_entity.id
_entity.type
_entity.pdbx_description
1 polymer ?
#
loop_
_entity_poly.entity_id
_entity_poly.type
_entity_poly.pdbx_seq_one_letter_code
_entity_poly.pdbx_strand_id
1 'polypeptide(L)'
;MSREVAFDFEKFRAFFQSYSLSGFDRNTQLLDNLSQLHKKYFAFLTFIAELQYQKENPSREISPFLTDNQLTYLTEACSDIGNAIFISVHGAYKASKLMLRSSIETFCKGIFEDEEPKILTEKSLYAIFNLIMELDSIKQEPSKTVFQTIHNEYKKLCADTHTATTINMAQITALKYFPAYDNKSMNEIKDVIFKLIPSYLFLLGLKYNKYYSKMDYRNKASVITQIKKELRPIIQGVK
;
A
#
# COMPACT_ATOMS: atom_id res chain seq x y z
N MET A 1 -33.37 26.78 -0.71
CA MET A 1 -33.35 25.35 -0.35
C MET A 1 -34.78 24.91 -0.11
N SER A 2 -35.24 23.75 -0.60
CA SER A 2 -36.60 23.29 -0.27
C SER A 2 -36.70 22.90 1.20
N ARG A 3 -37.92 22.82 1.74
CA ARG A 3 -38.15 22.38 3.12
C ARG A 3 -37.64 20.95 3.36
N GLU A 4 -37.80 20.06 2.38
CA GLU A 4 -37.30 18.69 2.49
C GLU A 4 -35.77 18.64 2.52
N VAL A 5 -35.10 19.43 1.68
CA VAL A 5 -33.63 19.46 1.63
C VAL A 5 -33.06 20.01 2.94
N ALA A 6 -33.66 21.07 3.51
CA ALA A 6 -33.22 21.60 4.79
C ALA A 6 -33.39 20.58 5.94
N PHE A 7 -34.50 19.85 5.94
CA PHE A 7 -34.75 18.81 6.93
C PHE A 7 -33.78 17.62 6.81
N ASP A 8 -33.50 17.16 5.59
CA ASP A 8 -32.52 16.09 5.36
C ASP A 8 -31.10 16.54 5.71
N PHE A 9 -30.73 17.79 5.41
CA PHE A 9 -29.43 18.35 5.75
C PHE A 9 -29.16 18.34 7.26
N GLU A 10 -30.17 18.61 8.10
CA GLU A 10 -30.01 18.49 9.56
C GLU A 10 -29.72 17.04 9.99
N LYS A 11 -30.33 16.03 9.34
CA LYS A 11 -30.00 14.62 9.59
C LYS A 11 -28.59 14.27 9.13
N PHE A 12 -28.20 14.78 7.97
CA PHE A 12 -26.84 14.62 7.43
C PHE A 12 -25.80 15.20 8.39
N ARG A 13 -26.02 16.43 8.88
CA ARG A 13 -25.17 17.06 9.89
C ARG A 13 -25.13 16.27 11.19
N ALA A 14 -26.29 15.83 11.71
CA ALA A 14 -26.37 15.04 12.94
C ALA A 14 -25.60 13.72 12.82
N PHE A 15 -25.60 13.08 11.65
CA PHE A 15 -24.77 11.91 11.38
C PHE A 15 -23.28 12.21 11.57
N PHE A 16 -22.73 13.24 10.92
CA PHE A 16 -21.30 13.57 11.07
C PHE A 16 -20.92 13.99 12.50
N GLN A 17 -21.83 14.63 13.24
CA GLN A 17 -21.59 14.99 14.63
C GLN A 17 -21.56 13.79 15.58
N SER A 18 -22.30 12.72 15.25
CA SER A 18 -22.40 11.52 16.09
C SER A 18 -21.54 10.35 15.58
N TYR A 19 -20.99 10.47 14.38
CA TYR A 19 -20.15 9.43 13.77
C TYR A 19 -18.92 9.14 14.63
N SER A 20 -18.77 7.88 15.04
CA SER A 20 -17.71 7.47 15.95
C SER A 20 -17.26 6.04 15.69
N LEU A 21 -15.95 5.80 15.84
CA LEU A 21 -15.35 4.47 15.91
C LEU A 21 -15.16 4.00 17.37
N SER A 22 -15.77 4.66 18.34
CA SER A 22 -15.58 4.39 19.79
C SER A 22 -15.97 2.98 20.24
N GLY A 23 -16.65 2.19 19.42
CA GLY A 23 -16.93 0.76 19.67
C GLY A 23 -15.98 -0.21 18.97
N PHE A 24 -14.90 0.25 18.32
CA PHE A 24 -14.01 -0.60 17.52
C PHE A 24 -13.28 -1.67 18.34
N ASP A 25 -12.97 -1.35 19.59
CA ASP A 25 -12.25 -2.19 20.55
C ASP A 25 -13.07 -3.42 20.99
N ARG A 26 -14.40 -3.35 20.85
CA ARG A 26 -15.30 -4.48 21.15
C ARG A 26 -15.29 -5.55 20.08
N ASN A 27 -14.79 -5.24 18.88
CA ASN A 27 -14.70 -6.19 17.77
C ASN A 27 -13.32 -6.86 17.75
N THR A 28 -13.20 -8.00 18.41
CA THR A 28 -11.93 -8.75 18.54
C THR A 28 -11.35 -9.19 17.20
N GLN A 29 -12.18 -9.54 16.22
CA GLN A 29 -11.73 -9.92 14.87
C GLN A 29 -11.15 -8.72 14.11
N LEU A 30 -11.81 -7.56 14.20
CA LEU A 30 -11.28 -6.32 13.63
C LEU A 30 -9.95 -5.95 14.29
N LEU A 31 -9.85 -6.03 15.62
CA LEU A 31 -8.62 -5.74 16.34
C LEU A 31 -7.46 -6.66 15.93
N ASP A 32 -7.70 -7.96 15.78
CA ASP A 32 -6.69 -8.90 15.31
C ASP A 32 -6.22 -8.54 13.89
N ASN A 33 -7.17 -8.30 12.97
CA ASN A 33 -6.86 -7.86 11.61
C ASN A 33 -6.01 -6.56 11.61
N LEU A 34 -6.38 -5.57 12.41
CA LEU A 34 -5.67 -4.30 12.51
C LEU A 34 -4.28 -4.46 13.11
N SER A 35 -4.13 -5.28 14.14
CA SER A 35 -2.82 -5.57 14.74
C SER A 35 -1.86 -6.16 13.70
N GLN A 36 -2.33 -7.11 12.89
CA GLN A 36 -1.49 -7.72 11.87
C GLN A 36 -1.20 -6.77 10.70
N LEU A 37 -2.19 -6.00 10.25
CA LEU A 37 -2.02 -4.95 9.25
C LEU A 37 -1.01 -3.89 9.71
N HIS A 38 -1.14 -3.41 10.94
CA HIS A 38 -0.26 -2.41 11.52
C HIS A 38 1.19 -2.90 11.57
N LYS A 39 1.44 -4.16 11.96
CA LYS A 39 2.81 -4.72 11.95
C LYS A 39 3.48 -4.64 10.58
N LYS A 40 2.73 -4.94 9.51
CA LYS A 40 3.24 -4.83 8.14
C LYS A 40 3.41 -3.39 7.70
N TYR A 41 2.37 -2.59 7.92
CA TYR A 41 2.37 -1.18 7.56
C TYR A 41 3.51 -0.42 8.22
N PHE A 42 3.71 -0.65 9.53
CA PHE A 42 4.79 -0.07 10.30
C PHE A 42 6.16 -0.39 9.71
N ALA A 43 6.40 -1.64 9.27
CA ALA A 43 7.65 -2.00 8.60
C ALA A 43 7.86 -1.24 7.28
N PHE A 44 6.81 -1.07 6.47
CA PHE A 44 6.91 -0.28 5.24
C PHE A 44 7.16 1.19 5.52
N LEU A 45 6.38 1.79 6.42
CA LEU A 45 6.55 3.16 6.89
C LEU A 45 7.97 3.41 7.43
N THR A 46 8.49 2.46 8.22
CA THR A 46 9.84 2.53 8.77
C THR A 46 10.89 2.57 7.65
N PHE A 47 10.75 1.75 6.61
CA PHE A 47 11.68 1.75 5.48
C PHE A 47 11.66 3.10 4.75
N ILE A 48 10.47 3.65 4.48
CA ILE A 48 10.33 4.93 3.79
C ILE A 48 10.89 6.09 4.63
N ALA A 49 10.61 6.11 5.94
CA ALA A 49 11.15 7.11 6.85
C ALA A 49 12.68 7.07 6.93
N GLU A 50 13.27 5.87 6.93
CA GLU A 50 14.72 5.69 6.88
C GLU A 50 15.33 6.17 5.55
N LEU A 51 14.68 5.89 4.41
CA LEU A 51 15.12 6.42 3.11
C LEU A 51 15.10 7.96 3.10
N GLN A 52 14.02 8.55 3.61
CA GLN A 52 13.90 10.01 3.72
C GLN A 52 14.99 10.58 4.62
N TYR A 53 15.17 10.03 5.82
CA TYR A 53 16.18 10.49 6.77
C TYR A 53 17.60 10.42 6.18
N GLN A 54 17.96 9.30 5.53
CA GLN A 54 19.28 9.12 4.94
C GLN A 54 19.50 10.02 3.71
N LYS A 55 18.44 10.37 2.97
CA LYS A 55 18.52 11.34 1.88
C LYS A 55 18.73 12.77 2.39
N GLU A 56 18.06 13.15 3.47
CA GLU A 56 18.22 14.46 4.13
C GLU A 56 19.57 14.57 4.86
N ASN A 57 20.16 13.43 5.25
CA ASN A 57 21.43 13.34 5.98
C ASN A 57 22.44 12.47 5.21
N PRO A 58 22.88 12.87 4.00
CA PRO A 58 23.68 12.02 3.15
C PRO A 58 25.06 11.77 3.74
N SER A 59 25.41 10.49 3.94
CA SER A 59 26.81 10.11 4.07
C SER A 59 27.43 9.98 2.68
N ARG A 60 28.70 10.39 2.50
CA ARG A 60 29.43 10.47 1.21
C ARG A 60 29.55 9.14 0.42
N GLU A 61 28.99 8.04 0.93
CA GLU A 61 29.23 6.67 0.44
C GLU A 61 27.96 5.94 -0.04
N ILE A 62 26.77 6.57 0.00
CA ILE A 62 25.53 5.86 -0.35
C ILE A 62 25.16 6.08 -1.83
N SER A 63 25.18 4.99 -2.59
CA SER A 63 24.71 4.88 -3.98
C SER A 63 23.95 3.55 -4.11
N PRO A 64 22.79 3.47 -4.80
CA PRO A 64 22.27 4.41 -5.82
C PRO A 64 21.72 5.73 -5.27
N PHE A 65 21.60 6.73 -6.15
CA PHE A 65 21.04 8.04 -5.80
C PHE A 65 19.51 7.96 -5.80
N LEU A 66 18.87 8.17 -4.65
CA LEU A 66 17.41 8.29 -4.53
C LEU A 66 16.99 9.72 -4.93
N THR A 67 16.27 9.86 -6.04
CA THR A 67 15.77 11.16 -6.51
C THR A 67 14.63 11.69 -5.61
N ASP A 68 14.33 12.99 -5.69
CA ASP A 68 13.18 13.57 -4.98
C ASP A 68 11.85 13.01 -5.50
N ASN A 69 11.76 12.74 -6.82
CA ASN A 69 10.58 12.15 -7.43
C ASN A 69 10.36 10.71 -6.96
N GLN A 70 11.42 9.89 -6.93
CA GLN A 70 11.36 8.53 -6.38
C GLN A 70 10.83 8.55 -4.94
N LEU A 71 11.42 9.39 -4.08
CA LEU A 71 10.98 9.48 -2.69
C LEU A 71 9.51 9.95 -2.57
N THR A 72 9.11 10.92 -3.39
CA THR A 72 7.72 11.42 -3.41
C THR A 72 6.75 10.29 -3.74
N TYR A 73 7.02 9.54 -4.80
CA TYR A 73 6.19 8.41 -5.19
C TYR A 73 6.18 7.27 -4.16
N LEU A 74 7.33 6.96 -3.55
CA LEU A 74 7.39 5.93 -2.50
C LEU A 74 6.64 6.36 -1.22
N THR A 75 6.68 7.65 -0.88
CA THR A 75 5.93 8.22 0.23
C THR A 75 4.43 8.18 -0.04
N GLU A 76 4.01 8.54 -1.26
CA GLU A 76 2.62 8.42 -1.70
C GLU A 76 2.15 6.95 -1.65
N ALA A 77 2.96 6.00 -2.12
CA ALA A 77 2.65 4.58 -2.04
C ALA A 77 2.41 4.10 -0.61
N CYS A 78 3.21 4.60 0.34
CA CYS A 78 3.06 4.32 1.76
C CYS A 78 1.81 4.99 2.35
N SER A 79 1.56 6.26 1.99
CA SER A 79 0.35 6.99 2.38
C SER A 79 -0.92 6.27 1.94
N ASP A 80 -0.95 5.81 0.69
CA ASP A 80 -2.08 5.10 0.09
C ASP A 80 -2.41 3.78 0.78
N ILE A 81 -1.40 3.01 1.25
CA ILE A 81 -1.64 1.82 2.07
C ILE A 81 -2.25 2.22 3.43
N GLY A 82 -1.72 3.27 4.07
CA GLY A 82 -2.27 3.78 5.32
C GLY A 82 -3.73 4.20 5.18
N ASN A 83 -4.05 4.94 4.10
CA ASN A 83 -5.40 5.34 3.75
C ASN A 83 -6.29 4.12 3.45
N ALA A 84 -5.80 3.11 2.73
CA ALA A 84 -6.55 1.88 2.50
C ALA A 84 -6.95 1.20 3.82
N ILE A 85 -6.02 1.11 4.78
CA ILE A 85 -6.30 0.54 6.12
C ILE A 85 -7.35 1.41 6.83
N PHE A 86 -7.15 2.71 6.90
CA PHE A 86 -8.07 3.64 7.56
C PHE A 86 -9.49 3.54 7.00
N ILE A 87 -9.65 3.67 5.68
CA ILE A 87 -10.93 3.62 4.97
C ILE A 87 -11.62 2.25 5.17
N SER A 88 -10.85 1.16 5.26
CA SER A 88 -11.39 -0.18 5.48
C SER A 88 -12.01 -0.36 6.87
N VAL A 89 -11.50 0.34 7.89
CA VAL A 89 -12.09 0.36 9.24
C VAL A 89 -13.46 1.00 9.21
N HIS A 90 -13.65 2.03 8.37
CA HIS A 90 -14.94 2.66 8.17
C HIS A 90 -15.92 1.80 7.36
N GLY A 91 -15.49 0.68 6.76
CA GLY A 91 -16.31 -0.18 5.91
C GLY A 91 -16.38 0.25 4.44
N ALA A 92 -15.56 1.23 4.03
CA ALA A 92 -15.54 1.74 2.66
C ALA A 92 -14.56 0.94 1.77
N TYR A 93 -14.80 -0.37 1.65
CA TYR A 93 -13.87 -1.31 1.02
C TYR A 93 -13.56 -1.02 -0.45
N LYS A 94 -14.53 -0.54 -1.24
CA LYS A 94 -14.28 -0.15 -2.64
C LYS A 94 -13.27 1.00 -2.74
N ALA A 95 -13.40 2.01 -1.88
CA ALA A 95 -12.45 3.11 -1.81
C ALA A 95 -11.07 2.63 -1.31
N SER A 96 -11.05 1.68 -0.37
CA SER A 96 -9.80 1.05 0.09
C SER A 96 -9.07 0.33 -1.05
N LYS A 97 -9.78 -0.44 -1.89
CA LYS A 97 -9.21 -1.11 -3.08
C LYS A 97 -8.66 -0.11 -4.10
N LEU A 98 -9.29 1.05 -4.27
CA LEU A 98 -8.79 2.14 -5.13
C LEU A 98 -7.47 2.71 -4.60
N MET A 99 -7.35 2.95 -3.29
CA MET A 99 -6.09 3.39 -2.68
C MET A 99 -4.98 2.34 -2.88
N LEU A 100 -5.28 1.05 -2.76
CA LEU A 100 -4.28 0.00 -3.04
C LEU A 100 -3.83 -0.03 -4.50
N ARG A 101 -4.71 0.30 -5.46
CA ARG A 101 -4.30 0.45 -6.88
C ARG A 101 -3.35 1.63 -7.06
N SER A 102 -3.68 2.77 -6.43
CA SER A 102 -2.84 3.97 -6.45
C SER A 102 -1.46 3.67 -5.84
N SER A 103 -1.42 2.98 -4.70
CA SER A 103 -0.18 2.54 -4.05
C SER A 103 0.71 1.70 -4.96
N ILE A 104 0.13 0.79 -5.74
CA ILE A 104 0.87 -0.02 -6.71
C ILE A 104 1.49 0.84 -7.81
N GLU A 105 0.72 1.78 -8.36
CA GLU A 105 1.21 2.68 -9.41
C GLU A 105 2.37 3.54 -8.91
N THR A 106 2.18 4.20 -7.77
CA THR A 106 3.17 5.10 -7.18
C THR A 106 4.39 4.32 -6.71
N PHE A 107 4.22 3.12 -6.18
CA PHE A 107 5.35 2.24 -5.87
C PHE A 107 6.19 1.91 -7.11
N CYS A 108 5.55 1.48 -8.20
CA CYS A 108 6.23 1.16 -9.45
C CYS A 108 7.01 2.36 -10.01
N LYS A 109 6.40 3.56 -10.00
CA LYS A 109 7.08 4.80 -10.42
C LYS A 109 8.26 5.12 -9.50
N GLY A 110 8.04 5.06 -8.19
CA GLY A 110 9.04 5.40 -7.18
C GLY A 110 10.26 4.47 -7.15
N ILE A 111 10.11 3.22 -7.57
CA ILE A 111 11.22 2.27 -7.57
C ILE A 111 11.89 2.10 -8.94
N PHE A 112 11.22 2.35 -10.07
CA PHE A 112 11.78 2.03 -11.40
C PHE A 112 11.99 3.23 -12.33
N GLU A 113 11.67 4.47 -11.93
CA GLU A 113 11.79 5.63 -12.84
C GLU A 113 13.22 5.90 -13.36
N ASP A 114 14.24 5.50 -12.60
CA ASP A 114 15.65 5.62 -12.95
C ASP A 114 16.12 4.56 -13.95
N GLU A 115 15.43 3.41 -14.01
CA GLU A 115 15.72 2.33 -14.95
C GLU A 115 14.86 2.41 -16.22
N GLU A 116 13.60 2.86 -16.09
CA GLU A 116 12.69 3.09 -17.21
C GLU A 116 11.89 4.39 -17.02
N PRO A 117 12.44 5.54 -17.43
CA PRO A 117 11.78 6.84 -17.27
C PRO A 117 10.42 6.96 -17.97
N LYS A 118 10.13 6.13 -19.00
CA LYS A 118 8.85 6.18 -19.73
C LYS A 118 7.64 5.89 -18.84
N ILE A 119 7.82 5.17 -17.74
CA ILE A 119 6.73 4.84 -16.81
C ILE A 119 6.08 6.08 -16.17
N LEU A 120 6.79 7.22 -16.14
CA LEU A 120 6.25 8.48 -15.60
C LEU A 120 5.18 9.10 -16.50
N THR A 121 5.29 8.88 -17.82
CA THR A 121 4.37 9.42 -18.82
C THR A 121 3.31 8.41 -19.28
N GLU A 122 3.54 7.13 -19.03
CA GLU A 122 2.60 6.07 -19.37
C GLU A 122 1.34 6.13 -18.49
N LYS A 123 0.17 6.06 -19.12
CA LYS A 123 -1.13 6.14 -18.44
C LYS A 123 -1.69 4.77 -18.10
N SER A 124 -1.30 3.75 -18.86
CA SER A 124 -1.72 2.38 -18.64
C SER A 124 -0.78 1.69 -17.67
N LEU A 125 -1.26 1.43 -16.45
CA LEU A 125 -0.46 0.66 -15.48
C LEU A 125 -0.13 -0.75 -16.00
N TYR A 126 -0.95 -1.33 -16.89
CA TYR A 126 -0.59 -2.59 -17.57
C TYR A 126 0.62 -2.44 -18.49
N ALA A 127 0.75 -1.31 -19.19
CA ALA A 127 1.93 -1.03 -20.00
C ALA A 127 3.16 -0.78 -19.11
N ILE A 128 3.00 -0.08 -17.98
CA ILE A 128 4.05 0.08 -16.96
C ILE A 128 4.53 -1.30 -16.46
N PHE A 129 3.63 -2.23 -16.15
CA PHE A 129 4.01 -3.58 -15.74
C PHE A 129 4.82 -4.31 -16.82
N ASN A 130 4.42 -4.21 -18.08
CA ASN A 130 5.15 -4.84 -19.18
C ASN A 130 6.56 -4.27 -19.32
N LEU A 131 6.69 -2.94 -19.25
CA LEU A 131 7.99 -2.27 -19.31
C LEU A 131 8.92 -2.73 -18.17
N ILE A 132 8.41 -2.75 -16.93
CA ILE A 132 9.20 -3.15 -15.75
C ILE A 132 9.62 -4.62 -15.81
N MET A 133 8.78 -5.52 -16.34
CA MET A 133 9.12 -6.95 -16.44
C MET A 133 10.32 -7.24 -17.36
N GLU A 134 10.64 -6.33 -18.29
CA GLU A 134 11.79 -6.45 -19.18
C GLU A 134 13.10 -5.92 -18.57
N LEU A 135 13.04 -5.25 -17.41
CA LEU A 135 14.23 -4.72 -16.74
C LEU A 135 15.14 -5.84 -16.23
N ASP A 136 16.46 -5.64 -16.35
CA ASP A 136 17.47 -6.58 -15.86
C ASP A 136 17.33 -6.87 -14.36
N SER A 137 16.94 -5.86 -13.58
CA SER A 137 16.70 -5.95 -12.13
C SER A 137 15.48 -6.82 -11.76
N ILE A 138 14.57 -7.06 -12.73
CA ILE A 138 13.29 -7.77 -12.51
C ILE A 138 13.22 -9.09 -13.26
N LYS A 139 13.81 -9.22 -14.45
CA LYS A 139 13.65 -10.41 -15.30
C LYS A 139 14.22 -11.71 -14.69
N GLN A 140 15.07 -11.60 -13.68
CA GLN A 140 15.69 -12.72 -12.96
C GLN A 140 14.95 -13.08 -11.67
N GLU A 141 15.04 -14.35 -11.27
CA GLU A 141 14.56 -14.78 -9.97
C GLU A 141 15.47 -14.28 -8.84
N PRO A 142 14.91 -13.95 -7.65
CA PRO A 142 13.49 -14.04 -7.29
C PRO A 142 12.67 -12.78 -7.61
N SER A 143 13.31 -11.71 -8.12
CA SER A 143 12.66 -10.41 -8.40
C SER A 143 11.45 -10.57 -9.31
N LYS A 144 11.56 -11.44 -10.33
CA LYS A 144 10.47 -11.76 -11.25
C LYS A 144 9.22 -12.25 -10.52
N THR A 145 9.35 -13.30 -9.71
CA THR A 145 8.23 -13.87 -8.95
C THR A 145 7.63 -12.85 -7.97
N VAL A 146 8.48 -12.05 -7.33
CA VAL A 146 8.02 -11.02 -6.39
C VAL A 146 7.23 -9.92 -7.13
N PHE A 147 7.74 -9.44 -8.26
CA PHE A 147 7.06 -8.41 -9.04
C PHE A 147 5.76 -8.94 -9.69
N GLN A 148 5.75 -10.19 -10.15
CA GLN A 148 4.53 -10.86 -10.61
C GLN A 148 3.46 -10.94 -9.52
N THR A 149 3.84 -11.09 -8.26
CA THR A 149 2.89 -11.03 -7.13
C THR A 149 2.18 -9.68 -7.08
N ILE A 150 2.92 -8.57 -7.23
CA ILE A 150 2.35 -7.21 -7.27
C ILE A 150 1.40 -7.06 -8.47
N HIS A 151 1.82 -7.49 -9.65
CA HIS A 151 1.01 -7.45 -10.87
C HIS A 151 -0.29 -8.25 -10.73
N ASN A 152 -0.23 -9.44 -10.13
CA ASN A 152 -1.40 -10.29 -9.92
C ASN A 152 -2.41 -9.66 -8.95
N GLU A 153 -1.94 -9.01 -7.88
CA GLU A 153 -2.84 -8.31 -6.96
C GLU A 153 -3.44 -7.05 -7.62
N TYR A 154 -2.69 -6.33 -8.46
CA TYR A 154 -3.26 -5.25 -9.26
C TYR A 154 -4.41 -5.73 -10.17
N LYS A 155 -4.23 -6.84 -10.88
CA LYS A 155 -5.27 -7.45 -11.73
C LYS A 155 -6.55 -7.74 -10.95
N LYS A 156 -6.42 -8.29 -9.74
CA LYS A 156 -7.56 -8.57 -8.84
C LYS A 156 -8.27 -7.28 -8.44
N LEU A 157 -7.53 -6.26 -8.01
CA LEU A 157 -8.09 -4.97 -7.63
C LEU A 157 -8.83 -4.29 -8.81
N CYS A 158 -8.33 -4.45 -10.04
CA CYS A 158 -8.99 -3.92 -11.23
C CYS A 158 -10.37 -4.57 -11.48
N ALA A 159 -10.47 -5.89 -11.29
CA ALA A 159 -11.74 -6.63 -11.44
C ALA A 159 -12.85 -6.14 -10.49
N ASP A 160 -12.48 -5.58 -9.34
CA ASP A 160 -13.42 -5.04 -8.35
C ASP A 160 -13.82 -3.58 -8.64
N THR A 161 -13.01 -2.85 -9.40
CA THR A 161 -13.25 -1.41 -9.69
C THR A 161 -14.06 -1.17 -10.94
N HIS A 162 -13.95 -2.05 -11.93
CA HIS A 162 -14.91 -2.13 -13.01
C HIS A 162 -16.05 -2.98 -12.50
N THR A 163 -17.25 -2.40 -12.37
CA THR A 163 -18.50 -3.04 -11.97
C THR A 163 -18.91 -4.13 -12.97
N ALA A 164 -18.10 -5.19 -13.10
CA ALA A 164 -18.29 -6.28 -14.06
C ALA A 164 -19.47 -7.16 -13.65
N THR A 165 -19.87 -7.12 -12.37
CA THR A 165 -21.07 -7.76 -11.83
C THR A 165 -21.74 -6.86 -10.80
N THR A 166 -23.06 -7.00 -10.62
CA THR A 166 -23.84 -6.29 -9.59
C THR A 166 -23.33 -6.54 -8.16
N ILE A 167 -22.58 -7.64 -7.96
CA ILE A 167 -21.93 -8.03 -6.70
C ILE A 167 -20.85 -7.03 -6.26
N ASN A 168 -20.18 -6.37 -7.22
CA ASN A 168 -19.08 -5.42 -6.95
C ASN A 168 -19.54 -3.95 -6.84
N MET A 169 -20.85 -3.69 -6.97
CA MET A 169 -21.42 -2.36 -6.77
C MET A 169 -21.69 -2.11 -5.29
N ALA A 170 -20.94 -1.19 -4.69
CA ALA A 170 -21.28 -0.67 -3.37
C ALA A 170 -22.59 0.14 -3.47
N GLN A 171 -23.71 -0.47 -3.05
CA GLN A 171 -25.06 0.14 -3.05
C GLN A 171 -25.32 0.86 -1.73
N ILE A 172 -24.47 1.83 -1.36
CA ILE A 172 -24.71 2.63 -0.16
C ILE A 172 -25.80 3.65 -0.48
N THR A 173 -27.02 3.39 -0.01
CA THR A 173 -28.18 4.26 -0.22
C THR A 173 -28.38 5.28 0.90
N ALA A 174 -27.67 5.14 2.03
CA ALA A 174 -27.72 6.07 3.16
C ALA A 174 -26.44 6.02 4.02
N LEU A 175 -26.04 7.17 4.59
CA LEU A 175 -24.86 7.26 5.44
C LEU A 175 -24.98 6.50 6.76
N LYS A 176 -26.20 6.31 7.26
CA LYS A 176 -26.48 5.59 8.52
C LYS A 176 -25.95 4.15 8.56
N TYR A 177 -25.59 3.58 7.41
CA TYR A 177 -25.00 2.24 7.33
C TYR A 177 -23.54 2.22 7.77
N PHE A 178 -22.88 3.38 7.91
CA PHE A 178 -21.52 3.48 8.39
C PHE A 178 -21.43 3.65 9.91
N PRO A 179 -20.40 3.08 10.55
CA PRO A 179 -19.38 2.18 9.97
C PRO A 179 -19.98 0.81 9.58
N ALA A 180 -19.64 0.34 8.37
CA ALA A 180 -20.19 -0.89 7.79
C ALA A 180 -19.14 -2.01 7.80
N TYR A 181 -18.63 -2.36 8.98
CA TYR A 181 -17.61 -3.40 9.07
C TYR A 181 -18.14 -4.74 8.55
N ASP A 182 -17.45 -5.28 7.56
CA ASP A 182 -17.64 -6.61 7.02
C ASP A 182 -16.31 -7.38 7.10
N ASN A 183 -16.31 -8.47 7.87
CA ASN A 183 -15.10 -9.26 8.10
C ASN A 183 -14.57 -9.88 6.80
N LYS A 184 -15.44 -10.28 5.87
CA LYS A 184 -15.00 -10.88 4.60
C LYS A 184 -14.23 -9.85 3.77
N SER A 185 -14.82 -8.67 3.55
CA SER A 185 -14.21 -7.58 2.79
C SER A 185 -12.95 -7.03 3.46
N MET A 186 -12.91 -6.95 4.80
CA MET A 186 -11.69 -6.61 5.53
C MET A 186 -10.57 -7.62 5.29
N ASN A 187 -10.89 -8.93 5.32
CA ASN A 187 -9.91 -9.96 5.03
C ASN A 187 -9.41 -9.88 3.58
N GLU A 188 -10.25 -9.55 2.61
CA GLU A 188 -9.80 -9.31 1.22
C GLU A 188 -8.77 -8.17 1.14
N ILE A 189 -9.01 -7.04 1.81
CA ILE A 189 -8.05 -5.93 1.90
C ILE A 189 -6.76 -6.39 2.58
N LYS A 190 -6.89 -7.12 3.68
CA LYS A 190 -5.76 -7.67 4.44
C LYS A 190 -4.89 -8.56 3.56
N ASP A 191 -5.49 -9.49 2.83
CA ASP A 191 -4.78 -10.45 1.98
C ASP A 191 -4.00 -9.76 0.85
N VAL A 192 -4.53 -8.68 0.30
CA VAL A 192 -3.81 -7.86 -0.70
C VAL A 192 -2.60 -7.20 -0.03
N ILE A 193 -2.79 -6.49 1.09
CA ILE A 193 -1.71 -5.81 1.81
C ILE A 193 -0.62 -6.80 2.25
N PHE A 194 -1.02 -8.01 2.65
CA PHE A 194 -0.11 -9.07 3.07
C PHE A 194 0.78 -9.60 1.94
N LYS A 195 0.42 -9.37 0.68
CA LYS A 195 1.24 -9.70 -0.48
C LYS A 195 2.02 -8.49 -0.98
N LEU A 196 1.41 -7.30 -0.98
CA LEU A 196 2.06 -6.08 -1.44
C LEU A 196 3.24 -5.69 -0.54
N ILE A 197 3.03 -5.52 0.76
CA ILE A 197 4.08 -4.99 1.65
C ILE A 197 5.34 -5.86 1.65
N PRO A 198 5.27 -7.20 1.83
CA PRO A 198 6.48 -8.02 1.77
C PRO A 198 7.20 -7.94 0.42
N SER A 199 6.44 -7.79 -0.67
CA SER A 199 7.00 -7.65 -2.02
C SER A 199 7.67 -6.28 -2.20
N TYR A 200 7.05 -5.21 -1.70
CA TYR A 200 7.62 -3.86 -1.73
C TYR A 200 8.91 -3.80 -0.92
N LEU A 201 8.88 -4.28 0.32
CA LEU A 201 10.04 -4.32 1.20
C LEU A 201 11.18 -5.15 0.59
N PHE A 202 10.87 -6.25 -0.09
CA PHE A 202 11.88 -7.03 -0.77
C PHE A 202 12.56 -6.26 -1.90
N LEU A 203 11.78 -5.68 -2.82
CA LEU A 203 12.32 -4.92 -3.95
C LEU A 203 13.07 -3.66 -3.50
N LEU A 204 12.57 -2.97 -2.46
CA LEU A 204 13.28 -1.85 -1.84
C LEU A 204 14.60 -2.27 -1.21
N GLY A 205 14.61 -3.39 -0.47
CA GLY A 205 15.84 -3.90 0.15
C GLY A 205 16.86 -4.40 -0.86
N LEU A 206 16.43 -4.85 -2.05
CA LEU A 206 17.32 -5.13 -3.17
C LEU A 206 17.90 -3.84 -3.76
N LYS A 207 17.04 -2.91 -4.17
CA LYS A 207 17.46 -1.68 -4.87
C LYS A 207 18.29 -0.77 -3.98
N TYR A 208 17.85 -0.58 -2.74
CA TYR A 208 18.46 0.32 -1.76
C TYR A 208 19.21 -0.46 -0.68
N ASN A 209 19.85 -1.58 -1.03
CA ASN A 209 20.53 -2.44 -0.07
C ASN A 209 21.56 -1.70 0.82
N LYS A 210 22.31 -0.76 0.22
CA LYS A 210 23.27 0.07 0.96
C LYS A 210 22.61 1.04 1.95
N TYR A 211 21.40 1.51 1.66
CA TYR A 211 20.62 2.31 2.61
C TYR A 211 20.09 1.40 3.72
N TYR A 212 19.55 0.23 3.34
CA TYR A 212 19.05 -0.77 4.28
C TYR A 212 20.12 -1.18 5.30
N SER A 213 21.35 -1.44 4.89
CA SER A 213 22.43 -1.85 5.80
C SER A 213 22.77 -0.79 6.86
N LYS A 214 22.58 0.50 6.53
CA LYS A 214 22.83 1.66 7.39
C LYS A 214 21.66 2.06 8.30
N MET A 215 20.47 1.47 8.14
CA MET A 215 19.32 1.73 9.01
C MET A 215 19.59 1.31 10.47
N ASP A 216 18.88 1.93 11.43
CA ASP A 216 18.91 1.54 12.84
C ASP A 216 18.57 0.03 12.98
N TYR A 217 19.24 -0.66 13.90
CA TYR A 217 19.09 -2.11 14.04
C TYR A 217 17.64 -2.54 14.37
N ARG A 218 16.89 -1.72 15.12
CA ARG A 218 15.48 -1.98 15.46
C ARG A 218 14.60 -1.85 14.21
N ASN A 219 14.90 -0.84 13.39
CA ASN A 219 14.19 -0.60 12.13
C ASN A 219 14.47 -1.74 11.13
N LYS A 220 15.73 -2.17 11.02
CA LYS A 220 16.09 -3.36 10.21
C LYS A 220 15.36 -4.61 10.66
N ALA A 221 15.27 -4.85 11.97
CA ALA A 221 14.55 -5.99 12.54
C ALA A 221 13.05 -5.94 12.22
N SER A 222 12.43 -4.75 12.36
CA SER A 222 11.03 -4.52 11.98
C SER A 222 10.80 -4.84 10.50
N VAL A 223 11.64 -4.32 9.60
CA VAL A 223 11.57 -4.55 8.15
C VAL A 223 11.75 -6.02 7.79
N ILE A 224 12.84 -6.65 8.21
CA ILE A 224 13.24 -7.98 7.70
C ILE A 224 12.25 -9.07 8.13
N THR A 225 11.60 -8.91 9.28
CA THR A 225 10.59 -9.87 9.77
C THR A 225 9.33 -9.89 8.91
N GLN A 226 9.05 -8.80 8.18
CA GLN A 226 7.90 -8.72 7.28
C GLN A 226 8.16 -9.22 5.87
N ILE A 227 9.43 -9.46 5.53
CA ILE A 227 9.83 -10.09 4.26
C ILE A 227 9.71 -11.62 4.38
N LYS A 228 9.34 -12.29 3.28
CA LYS A 228 9.27 -13.76 3.20
C LYS A 228 10.61 -14.38 3.62
N LYS A 229 10.56 -15.43 4.46
CA LYS A 229 11.73 -15.97 5.16
C LYS A 229 12.84 -16.40 4.20
N GLU A 230 12.44 -17.05 3.11
CA GLU A 230 13.29 -17.53 2.02
C GLU A 230 14.00 -16.41 1.25
N LEU A 231 13.48 -15.18 1.29
CA LEU A 231 14.05 -14.03 0.58
C LEU A 231 14.99 -13.17 1.45
N ARG A 232 14.93 -13.32 2.78
CA ARG A 232 15.72 -12.51 3.74
C ARG A 232 17.24 -12.59 3.53
N PRO A 233 17.84 -13.78 3.28
CA PRO A 233 19.29 -13.89 3.12
C PRO A 233 19.85 -13.00 2.01
N ILE A 234 19.08 -12.84 0.92
CA ILE A 234 19.46 -12.06 -0.27
C ILE A 234 19.68 -10.59 0.10
N ILE A 235 18.78 -10.02 0.90
CA ILE A 235 18.88 -8.62 1.35
C ILE A 235 19.95 -8.47 2.42
N GLN A 236 20.13 -9.47 3.27
CA GLN A 236 21.12 -9.43 4.34
C GLN A 236 22.56 -9.66 3.85
N GLY A 237 22.76 -9.95 2.55
CA GLY A 237 24.08 -10.23 1.97
C GLY A 237 24.66 -11.57 2.43
N VAL A 238 23.83 -12.48 2.94
CA VAL A 238 24.23 -13.84 3.32
C VAL A 238 24.17 -14.69 2.05
N LYS A 239 25.35 -15.02 1.50
CA LYS A 239 25.51 -16.00 0.42
C LYS A 239 25.32 -17.41 0.96
#